data_AF-A0A519LZW8-F1
#
_entry.id   AF-A0A519LZW8-F1
#
_cell.length_a   1.000
_cell.length_b   1.000
_cell.length_c   1.000
_cell.angle_alpha   90.00
_cell.angle_beta   90.00
_cell.angle_gamma   90.00
#
_symmetry.space_group_name_H-M   'P 1'
#
loop_
_entity.id
_entity.type
_entity.pdbx_description
1 polymer ?
#
loop_
_entity_poly.entity_id
_entity_poly.type
_entity_poly.pdbx_seq_one_letter_code
_entity_poly.pdbx_strand_id
1 'polypeptide(L)'
;MSPTSLARWLPFLSWPRPDRHLIKGEFWAGMTVGLMLVPQGVAYAALAGMPLITGIYASLIPALVAVLFSSSTRLGVGPTALTSLLIGASLTGLAEPGSAQWVAMAAWMALLSGLLQLVMGLVRFGWLLNLVTSPVLSGFTQAAALLILGSQLASLTGLRADWGALFATPSPGLFDLTAAAFGLGSLALLILARRWRPNFPAAIVIVGAAGALSWALGYADAGGAVVGALPSGLPAPYWPGMLPWSGFSALVMPVLVVTLVSFLETASSAKVESQRSGERWNENQDLIGQGLAKISSGLCGSFATSASFSRSAINLYAGAKSGWATLFAIALVLVVLLWLTPALYHVPQSVLAAVV
;
A
#
# COMPACT_ATOMS: atom_id res chain seq x y z
N MET A 1 -6.57 29.41 -18.75
CA MET A 1 -5.15 29.77 -18.91
C MET A 1 -4.41 28.52 -19.31
N SER A 2 -3.65 28.53 -20.41
CA SER A 2 -2.76 27.41 -20.73
C SER A 2 -1.80 27.23 -19.55
N PRO A 3 -1.62 26.01 -19.02
CA PRO A 3 -0.68 25.79 -17.93
C PRO A 3 0.69 26.33 -18.34
N THR A 4 1.32 27.10 -17.46
CA THR A 4 2.69 27.56 -17.65
C THR A 4 3.58 26.36 -17.95
N SER A 5 4.67 26.54 -18.70
CA SER A 5 5.62 25.45 -19.03
C SER A 5 6.04 24.66 -17.77
N LEU A 6 6.13 25.33 -16.62
CA LEU A 6 6.46 24.76 -15.32
C LEU A 6 5.36 23.85 -14.74
N ALA A 7 4.08 24.23 -14.86
CA ALA A 7 2.96 23.46 -14.33
C ALA A 7 2.76 22.10 -15.06
N ARG A 8 3.35 21.94 -16.26
CA ARG A 8 3.39 20.63 -16.94
C ARG A 8 4.33 19.64 -16.27
N TRP A 9 5.41 20.11 -15.66
CA TRP A 9 6.40 19.26 -14.98
C TRP A 9 6.15 19.16 -13.48
N LEU A 10 5.51 20.17 -12.89
CA LEU A 10 5.16 20.26 -11.48
C LEU A 10 3.64 20.40 -11.32
N PRO A 11 2.86 19.32 -11.47
CA PRO A 11 1.40 19.35 -11.39
C PRO A 11 0.87 19.96 -10.09
N PHE A 12 1.60 19.85 -8.97
CA PHE A 12 1.15 20.46 -7.71
C PHE A 12 0.97 21.98 -7.78
N LEU A 13 1.58 22.67 -8.75
CA LEU A 13 1.38 24.11 -8.96
C LEU A 13 -0.01 24.45 -9.51
N SER A 14 -0.75 23.47 -10.05
CA SER A 14 -2.12 23.67 -10.53
C SER A 14 -3.19 23.41 -9.46
N TRP A 15 -2.79 23.01 -8.24
CA TRP A 15 -3.74 22.78 -7.17
C TRP A 15 -4.52 24.06 -6.83
N PRO A 16 -5.80 23.94 -6.45
CA PRO A 16 -6.57 25.08 -5.99
C PRO A 16 -5.87 25.73 -4.79
N ARG A 17 -5.85 27.07 -4.79
CA ARG A 17 -5.31 27.81 -3.65
C ARG A 17 -6.12 27.46 -2.39
N PRO A 18 -5.44 27.20 -1.26
CA PRO A 18 -6.12 26.79 -0.05
C PRO A 18 -7.03 27.90 0.48
N ASP A 19 -8.34 27.63 0.52
CA ASP A 19 -9.32 28.39 1.29
C ASP A 19 -9.82 27.56 2.48
N ARG A 20 -10.52 28.20 3.44
CA ARG A 20 -10.99 27.54 4.67
C ARG A 20 -11.94 26.37 4.40
N HIS A 21 -12.83 26.50 3.42
CA HIS A 21 -13.78 25.45 3.08
C HIS A 21 -13.08 24.28 2.41
N LEU A 22 -12.17 24.55 1.47
CA LEU A 22 -11.33 23.53 0.84
C LEU A 22 -10.50 22.77 1.88
N ILE A 23 -9.69 23.46 2.70
CA ILE A 23 -8.84 22.83 3.70
C ILE A 23 -9.65 21.96 4.66
N LYS A 24 -10.82 22.41 5.10
CA LYS A 24 -11.66 21.61 6.01
C LYS A 24 -12.10 20.29 5.37
N GLY A 25 -12.49 20.31 4.09
CA GLY A 25 -12.84 19.09 3.35
C GLY A 25 -11.64 18.17 3.15
N GLU A 26 -10.53 18.74 2.69
CA GLU A 26 -9.26 18.01 2.45
C GLU A 26 -8.71 17.40 3.74
N PHE A 27 -8.84 18.09 4.88
CA PHE A 27 -8.43 17.58 6.19
C PHE A 27 -9.18 16.29 6.55
N TRP A 28 -10.53 16.30 6.50
CA TRP A 28 -11.29 15.11 6.86
C TRP A 28 -11.12 13.96 5.86
N ALA A 29 -10.99 14.26 4.57
CA ALA A 29 -10.66 13.26 3.56
C ALA A 29 -9.28 12.64 3.81
N GLY A 30 -8.27 13.49 4.03
CA GLY A 30 -6.92 13.08 4.35
C GLY A 30 -6.81 12.28 5.64
N MET A 31 -7.49 12.71 6.71
CA MET A 31 -7.56 11.96 7.95
C MET A 31 -8.15 10.58 7.71
N THR A 32 -9.28 10.46 6.98
CA THR A 32 -9.92 9.17 6.69
C THR A 32 -8.98 8.20 5.96
N VAL A 33 -8.22 8.68 4.97
CA VAL A 33 -7.26 7.87 4.22
C VAL A 33 -6.00 7.56 5.04
N GLY A 34 -5.41 8.57 5.70
CA GLY A 34 -4.20 8.42 6.51
C GLY A 34 -4.36 7.44 7.66
N LEU A 35 -5.56 7.45 8.25
CA LEU A 35 -5.99 6.51 9.26
C LEU A 35 -5.93 5.04 8.77
N MET A 36 -6.26 4.77 7.51
CA MET A 36 -6.16 3.43 6.93
C MET A 36 -4.74 3.08 6.46
N LEU A 37 -3.92 4.08 6.08
CA LEU A 37 -2.56 3.85 5.57
C LEU A 37 -1.66 3.14 6.57
N VAL A 38 -1.81 3.41 7.87
CA VAL A 38 -0.97 2.81 8.92
C VAL A 38 -1.17 1.29 9.01
N PRO A 39 -2.36 0.76 9.35
CA PRO A 39 -2.54 -0.69 9.48
C PRO A 39 -2.35 -1.40 8.14
N GLN A 40 -2.79 -0.81 7.02
CA GLN A 40 -2.57 -1.39 5.70
C GLN A 40 -1.09 -1.44 5.31
N GLY A 41 -0.32 -0.39 5.61
CA GLY A 41 1.11 -0.36 5.32
C GLY A 41 1.83 -1.50 6.02
N VAL A 42 1.57 -1.70 7.32
CA VAL A 42 2.11 -2.81 8.11
C VAL A 42 1.70 -4.16 7.52
N ALA A 43 0.41 -4.34 7.21
CA ALA A 43 -0.09 -5.59 6.60
C ALA A 43 0.59 -5.89 5.26
N TYR A 44 0.74 -4.89 4.41
CA TYR A 44 1.33 -5.04 3.07
C TYR A 44 2.84 -5.25 3.13
N ALA A 45 3.55 -4.66 4.09
CA ALA A 45 4.95 -5.00 4.33
C ALA A 45 5.11 -6.48 4.69
N ALA A 46 4.19 -7.03 5.51
CA ALA A 46 4.18 -8.46 5.83
C ALA A 46 3.98 -9.32 4.57
N LEU A 47 3.05 -8.96 3.68
CA LEU A 47 2.84 -9.68 2.41
C LEU A 47 4.03 -9.60 1.46
N ALA A 48 4.79 -8.50 1.50
CA ALA A 48 6.02 -8.35 0.74
C ALA A 48 7.22 -9.08 1.38
N GLY A 49 7.05 -9.73 2.53
CA GLY A 49 8.16 -10.32 3.30
C GLY A 49 9.17 -9.29 3.80
N MET A 50 8.77 -8.02 3.91
CA MET A 50 9.63 -6.92 4.34
C MET A 50 9.50 -6.68 5.84
N PRO A 51 10.51 -6.08 6.50
CA PRO A 51 10.35 -5.57 7.85
C PRO A 51 9.12 -4.64 7.93
N LEU A 52 8.24 -4.86 8.89
CA LEU A 52 6.90 -4.27 8.93
C LEU A 52 6.89 -2.73 8.84
N ILE A 53 7.90 -2.08 9.43
CA ILE A 53 8.06 -0.62 9.41
C ILE A 53 8.19 -0.05 8.00
N THR A 54 8.73 -0.82 7.05
CA THR A 54 8.96 -0.37 5.68
C THR A 54 7.65 -0.03 4.97
N GLY A 55 6.52 -0.61 5.38
CA GLY A 55 5.20 -0.27 4.85
C GLY A 55 4.68 1.09 5.31
N ILE A 56 5.05 1.52 6.52
CA ILE A 56 4.80 2.89 6.99
C ILE A 56 5.68 3.87 6.19
N TYR A 57 6.95 3.52 5.95
CA TYR A 57 7.85 4.32 5.10
C TYR A 57 7.35 4.42 3.65
N ALA A 58 6.83 3.32 3.09
CA ALA A 58 6.20 3.28 1.76
C ALA A 58 4.99 4.22 1.65
N SER A 59 4.38 4.58 2.79
CA SER A 59 3.19 5.42 2.88
C SER A 59 3.52 6.89 3.17
N LEU A 60 4.82 7.26 3.22
CA LEU A 60 5.29 8.62 3.50
C LEU A 60 5.90 9.28 2.26
N ILE A 61 7.20 9.11 2.06
CA ILE A 61 7.96 9.80 1.02
C ILE A 61 7.44 9.43 -0.38
N PRO A 62 7.18 8.14 -0.71
CA PRO A 62 6.63 7.78 -2.01
C PRO A 62 5.25 8.41 -2.28
N ALA A 63 4.39 8.45 -1.27
CA ALA A 63 3.08 9.09 -1.39
C ALA A 63 3.19 10.60 -1.62
N LEU A 64 4.14 11.27 -0.93
CA LEU A 64 4.44 12.68 -1.11
C LEU A 64 4.95 12.95 -2.53
N VAL A 65 5.94 12.19 -2.98
CA VAL A 65 6.50 12.33 -4.33
C VAL A 65 5.43 12.06 -5.38
N ALA A 66 4.63 11.01 -5.22
CA ALA A 66 3.57 10.70 -6.15
C ALA A 66 2.56 11.84 -6.29
N VAL A 67 2.03 12.37 -5.17
CA VAL A 67 1.00 13.41 -5.24
C VAL A 67 1.55 14.70 -5.86
N LEU A 68 2.82 15.03 -5.62
CA LEU A 68 3.44 16.23 -6.19
C LEU A 68 3.64 16.13 -7.71
N PHE A 69 4.00 14.94 -8.21
CA PHE A 69 4.40 14.75 -9.61
C PHE A 69 3.36 14.05 -10.49
N SER A 70 2.31 13.45 -9.94
CA SER A 70 1.21 12.85 -10.71
C SER A 70 0.17 13.89 -11.16
N SER A 71 -0.53 13.59 -12.25
CA SER A 71 -1.69 14.39 -12.70
C SER A 71 -2.95 14.07 -11.90
N SER A 72 -3.13 12.80 -11.51
CA SER A 72 -4.31 12.34 -10.78
C SER A 72 -4.12 12.53 -9.28
N THR A 73 -4.37 13.75 -8.81
CA THR A 73 -4.04 14.18 -7.43
C THR A 73 -4.79 13.46 -6.32
N ARG A 74 -5.92 12.81 -6.65
CA ARG A 74 -6.77 12.10 -5.68
C ARG A 74 -6.46 10.60 -5.58
N LEU A 75 -5.48 10.10 -6.33
CA LEU A 75 -5.02 8.72 -6.22
C LEU A 75 -4.29 8.48 -4.89
N GLY A 76 -4.71 7.45 -4.16
CA GLY A 76 -4.07 7.04 -2.91
C GLY A 76 -2.84 6.17 -3.16
N VAL A 77 -1.67 6.80 -3.34
CA VAL A 77 -0.41 6.11 -3.61
C VAL A 77 0.26 5.63 -2.32
N GLY A 78 0.81 4.42 -2.36
CA GLY A 78 1.48 3.77 -1.23
C GLY A 78 1.67 2.28 -1.50
N PRO A 79 1.94 1.45 -0.49
CA PRO A 79 1.98 0.00 -0.68
C PRO A 79 0.60 -0.52 -1.09
N THR A 80 0.55 -1.49 -2.01
CA THR A 80 -0.70 -2.16 -2.42
C THR A 80 -0.59 -3.66 -2.15
N ALA A 81 -1.70 -4.32 -1.82
CA ALA A 81 -1.71 -5.75 -1.50
C ALA A 81 -1.11 -6.58 -2.64
N LEU A 82 -1.57 -6.35 -3.88
CA LEU A 82 -1.13 -7.13 -5.04
C LEU A 82 0.35 -6.91 -5.35
N THR A 83 0.83 -5.66 -5.38
CA THR A 83 2.25 -5.38 -5.60
C THR A 83 3.11 -6.01 -4.49
N SER A 84 2.65 -5.97 -3.25
CA SER A 84 3.34 -6.59 -2.11
C SER A 84 3.41 -8.11 -2.26
N LEU A 85 2.30 -8.76 -2.61
CA LEU A 85 2.28 -10.21 -2.87
C LEU A 85 3.22 -10.61 -4.00
N LEU A 86 3.29 -9.81 -5.07
CA LEU A 86 4.19 -10.08 -6.19
C LEU A 86 5.66 -9.93 -5.81
N ILE A 87 6.00 -8.94 -4.99
CA ILE A 87 7.35 -8.79 -4.45
C ILE A 87 7.69 -10.01 -3.59
N GLY A 88 6.81 -10.38 -2.66
CA GLY A 88 7.00 -11.55 -1.82
C GLY A 88 7.23 -12.82 -2.63
N ALA A 89 6.31 -13.13 -3.55
CA ALA A 89 6.40 -14.30 -4.40
C ALA A 89 7.63 -14.30 -5.33
N SER A 90 8.07 -13.13 -5.81
CA SER A 90 9.21 -13.02 -6.73
C SER A 90 10.56 -13.21 -6.04
N LEU A 91 10.64 -12.91 -4.75
CA LEU A 91 11.89 -13.01 -3.97
C LEU A 91 12.02 -14.35 -3.22
N THR A 92 10.92 -15.10 -3.07
CA THR A 92 10.95 -16.45 -2.53
C THR A 92 11.93 -17.34 -3.29
N GLY A 93 12.86 -17.96 -2.55
CA GLY A 93 13.93 -18.79 -3.12
C GLY A 93 15.17 -18.02 -3.59
N LEU A 94 15.14 -16.69 -3.61
CA LEU A 94 16.29 -15.83 -3.92
C LEU A 94 16.94 -15.24 -2.66
N ALA A 95 16.14 -14.95 -1.63
CA ALA A 95 16.58 -14.46 -0.34
C ALA A 95 15.62 -14.92 0.77
N GLU A 96 16.03 -14.82 2.03
CA GLU A 96 15.17 -15.07 3.18
C GLU A 96 14.33 -13.83 3.50
N PRO A 97 12.99 -13.94 3.70
CA PRO A 97 12.14 -12.82 4.08
C PRO A 97 12.69 -12.04 5.27
N GLY A 98 12.63 -10.70 5.21
CA GLY A 98 13.12 -9.81 6.26
C GLY A 98 14.65 -9.66 6.34
N SER A 99 15.43 -10.48 5.63
CA SER A 99 16.89 -10.35 5.57
C SER A 99 17.35 -9.07 4.87
N ALA A 100 18.59 -8.64 5.13
CA ALA A 100 19.18 -7.48 4.45
C ALA A 100 19.22 -7.67 2.91
N GLN A 101 19.46 -8.89 2.44
CA GLN A 101 19.45 -9.23 1.02
C GLN A 101 18.04 -9.09 0.43
N TRP A 102 17.00 -9.57 1.12
CA TRP A 102 15.61 -9.40 0.69
C TRP A 102 15.22 -7.92 0.56
N VAL A 103 15.56 -7.12 1.58
CA VAL A 103 15.33 -5.67 1.58
C VAL A 103 16.07 -5.00 0.41
N ALA A 104 17.33 -5.36 0.17
CA ALA A 104 18.09 -4.84 -0.96
C ALA A 104 17.47 -5.20 -2.31
N MET A 105 17.02 -6.44 -2.50
CA MET A 105 16.38 -6.89 -3.75
C MET A 105 15.02 -6.22 -3.96
N ALA A 106 14.20 -6.09 -2.92
CA ALA A 106 12.91 -5.39 -2.98
C ALA A 106 13.09 -3.88 -3.28
N ALA A 107 14.11 -3.24 -2.69
CA ALA A 107 14.48 -1.87 -3.00
C ALA A 107 14.95 -1.73 -4.46
N TRP A 108 15.76 -2.67 -4.97
CA TRP A 108 16.14 -2.70 -6.39
C TRP A 108 14.94 -2.90 -7.32
N MET A 109 13.97 -3.75 -6.96
CA MET A 109 12.72 -3.87 -7.71
C MET A 109 11.97 -2.54 -7.78
N ALA A 110 11.91 -1.79 -6.67
CA ALA A 110 11.32 -0.45 -6.62
C ALA A 110 12.08 0.54 -7.51
N LEU A 111 13.42 0.59 -7.41
CA LEU A 111 14.26 1.47 -8.21
C LEU A 111 14.13 1.21 -9.71
N LEU A 112 14.24 -0.06 -10.12
CA LEU A 112 14.21 -0.46 -11.53
C LEU A 112 12.81 -0.31 -12.14
N SER A 113 11.76 -0.71 -11.40
CA SER A 113 10.37 -0.50 -11.82
C SER A 113 10.04 0.99 -11.91
N GLY A 114 10.51 1.77 -10.94
CA GLY A 114 10.34 3.21 -10.92
C GLY A 114 11.06 3.91 -12.08
N LEU A 115 12.30 3.50 -12.36
CA LEU A 115 13.06 3.98 -13.51
C LEU A 115 12.37 3.65 -14.83
N LEU A 116 11.87 2.41 -14.98
CA LEU A 116 11.15 2.00 -16.17
C LEU A 116 9.88 2.85 -16.38
N GLN A 117 9.05 3.03 -15.35
CA GLN A 117 7.86 3.89 -15.45
C GLN A 117 8.19 5.35 -15.72
N LEU A 118 9.22 5.89 -15.07
CA LEU A 118 9.70 7.24 -15.30
C LEU A 118 10.12 7.42 -16.76
N VAL A 119 10.95 6.51 -17.29
CA VAL A 119 11.39 6.54 -18.69
C VAL A 119 10.19 6.46 -19.62
N MET A 120 9.26 5.52 -19.41
CA MET A 120 8.04 5.40 -20.22
C MET A 120 7.22 6.69 -20.22
N GLY A 121 7.07 7.36 -19.07
CA GLY A 121 6.36 8.63 -18.98
C GLY A 121 7.09 9.76 -19.74
N LEU A 122 8.42 9.85 -19.61
CA LEU A 122 9.25 10.84 -20.30
C LEU A 122 9.24 10.67 -21.83
N VAL A 123 9.33 9.43 -22.31
CA VAL A 123 9.26 9.12 -23.76
C VAL A 123 7.84 9.04 -24.30
N ARG A 124 6.84 9.38 -23.48
CA ARG A 124 5.41 9.46 -23.83
C ARG A 124 4.76 8.13 -24.24
N PHE A 125 5.19 7.02 -23.61
CA PHE A 125 4.62 5.68 -23.78
C PHE A 125 3.31 5.46 -23.01
N GLY A 126 2.75 6.48 -22.36
CA GLY A 126 1.49 6.40 -21.65
C GLY A 126 0.30 6.03 -22.53
N TRP A 127 0.39 6.14 -23.86
CA TRP A 127 -0.64 5.66 -24.77
C TRP A 127 -0.93 4.15 -24.62
N LEU A 128 0.03 3.35 -24.12
CA LEU A 128 -0.23 1.93 -23.80
C LEU A 128 -1.37 1.78 -22.78
N LEU A 129 -1.60 2.77 -21.90
CA LEU A 129 -2.68 2.76 -20.90
C LEU A 129 -4.07 2.76 -21.56
N ASN A 130 -4.15 3.26 -22.78
CA ASN A 130 -5.37 3.31 -23.58
C ASN A 130 -5.65 2.00 -24.33
N LEU A 131 -4.66 1.12 -24.47
CA LEU A 131 -4.86 -0.23 -25.00
C LEU A 131 -5.55 -1.17 -23.99
N VAL A 132 -5.52 -0.80 -22.70
CA VAL A 132 -6.16 -1.60 -21.65
C VAL A 132 -7.66 -1.30 -21.60
N THR A 133 -8.45 -2.22 -22.16
CA THR A 133 -9.90 -2.10 -22.24
C THR A 133 -10.57 -2.34 -20.88
N SER A 134 -11.82 -1.86 -20.71
CA SER A 134 -12.59 -2.08 -19.48
C SER A 134 -12.75 -3.56 -19.10
N PRO A 135 -12.96 -4.51 -20.04
CA PRO A 135 -12.96 -5.94 -19.73
C PRO A 135 -11.65 -6.46 -19.14
N VAL A 136 -10.50 -6.00 -19.65
CA VAL A 136 -9.17 -6.39 -19.12
C VAL A 136 -9.00 -5.86 -17.70
N LEU A 137 -9.37 -4.60 -17.44
CA LEU A 137 -9.31 -4.03 -16.08
C LEU A 137 -10.26 -4.78 -15.12
N SER A 138 -11.46 -5.12 -15.57
CA SER A 138 -12.40 -5.91 -14.77
C SER A 138 -11.83 -7.29 -14.41
N GLY A 139 -11.33 -8.04 -15.41
CA GLY A 139 -10.70 -9.34 -15.18
C GLY A 139 -9.48 -9.25 -14.25
N PHE A 140 -8.63 -8.23 -14.44
CA PHE A 140 -7.49 -7.96 -13.57
C PHE A 140 -7.93 -7.69 -12.12
N THR A 141 -8.91 -6.80 -11.90
CA THR A 141 -9.38 -6.48 -10.54
C THR A 141 -10.03 -7.68 -9.84
N GLN A 142 -10.77 -8.54 -10.55
CA GLN A 142 -11.35 -9.75 -9.99
C GLN A 142 -10.28 -10.78 -9.62
N ALA A 143 -9.29 -11.02 -10.50
CA ALA A 143 -8.17 -11.91 -10.23
C ALA A 143 -7.34 -11.40 -9.04
N ALA A 144 -7.06 -10.09 -9.00
CA ALA A 144 -6.37 -9.45 -7.89
C ALA A 144 -7.14 -9.65 -6.57
N ALA A 145 -8.46 -9.46 -6.56
CA ALA A 145 -9.28 -9.65 -5.38
C ALA A 145 -9.22 -11.10 -4.87
N LEU A 146 -9.33 -12.10 -5.74
CA LEU A 146 -9.22 -13.51 -5.36
C LEU A 146 -7.83 -13.87 -4.81
N LEU A 147 -6.76 -13.37 -5.44
CA LEU A 147 -5.38 -13.57 -4.97
C LEU A 147 -5.15 -12.94 -3.58
N ILE A 148 -5.63 -11.72 -3.39
CA ILE A 148 -5.53 -11.01 -2.11
C ILE A 148 -6.30 -11.77 -1.04
N LEU A 149 -7.56 -12.14 -1.29
CA LEU A 149 -8.35 -12.92 -0.33
C LEU A 149 -7.66 -14.24 0.04
N GLY A 150 -7.19 -15.00 -0.97
CA GLY A 150 -6.48 -16.25 -0.76
C GLY A 150 -5.23 -16.09 0.10
N SER A 151 -4.47 -15.01 -0.09
CA SER A 151 -3.28 -14.72 0.70
C SER A 151 -3.57 -14.37 2.16
N GLN A 152 -4.77 -13.86 2.47
CA GLN A 152 -5.14 -13.51 3.84
C GLN A 152 -5.75 -14.68 4.63
N LEU A 153 -6.25 -15.72 3.94
CA LEU A 153 -6.99 -16.82 4.58
C LEU A 153 -6.20 -17.51 5.70
N ALA A 154 -4.90 -17.72 5.52
CA ALA A 154 -4.06 -18.37 6.53
C ALA A 154 -3.99 -17.52 7.81
N SER A 155 -3.59 -16.25 7.69
CA SER A 155 -3.51 -15.31 8.81
C SER A 155 -4.87 -15.03 9.45
N LEU A 156 -5.94 -14.94 8.65
CA LEU A 156 -7.30 -14.70 9.12
C LEU A 156 -7.83 -15.86 9.98
N THR A 157 -7.52 -17.10 9.59
CA THR A 157 -7.96 -18.32 10.30
C THR A 157 -6.98 -18.77 11.38
N GLY A 158 -5.86 -18.07 11.58
CA GLY A 158 -4.84 -18.44 12.56
C GLY A 158 -3.99 -19.65 12.16
N LEU A 159 -3.94 -20.01 10.88
CA LEU A 159 -3.11 -21.10 10.39
C LEU A 159 -1.63 -20.75 10.58
N ARG A 160 -0.91 -21.56 11.35
CA ARG A 160 0.52 -21.37 11.70
C ARG A 160 1.49 -22.00 10.70
N ALA A 161 0.95 -22.75 9.74
CA ALA A 161 1.72 -23.51 8.75
C ALA A 161 1.31 -23.13 7.32
N ASP A 162 2.08 -23.61 6.34
CA ASP A 162 1.72 -23.43 4.93
C ASP A 162 0.53 -24.31 4.54
N TRP A 163 -0.20 -23.89 3.51
CA TRP A 163 -1.30 -24.66 2.92
C TRP A 163 -0.90 -26.09 2.54
N GLY A 164 0.33 -26.29 2.06
CA GLY A 164 0.85 -27.62 1.74
C GLY A 164 0.91 -28.56 2.95
N ALA A 165 1.33 -28.05 4.11
CA ALA A 165 1.38 -28.82 5.35
C ALA A 165 -0.03 -29.16 5.87
N LEU A 166 -0.98 -28.23 5.73
CA LEU A 166 -2.38 -28.46 6.07
C LEU A 166 -3.00 -29.57 5.19
N PHE A 167 -2.74 -29.56 3.89
CA PHE A 167 -3.26 -30.57 2.97
C PHE A 167 -2.60 -31.94 3.13
N ALA A 168 -1.30 -31.97 3.44
CA ALA A 168 -0.58 -33.21 3.67
C ALA A 168 -0.98 -33.86 5.00
N THR A 169 -1.11 -33.07 6.07
CA THR A 169 -1.37 -33.55 7.44
C THR A 169 -2.33 -32.61 8.18
N PRO A 170 -3.65 -32.70 7.91
CA PRO A 170 -4.63 -31.82 8.55
C PRO A 170 -4.72 -32.11 10.05
N SER A 171 -4.43 -31.12 10.89
CA SER A 171 -4.62 -31.24 12.34
C SER A 171 -5.09 -29.92 12.97
N PRO A 172 -5.94 -29.97 14.01
CA PRO A 172 -6.37 -28.77 14.73
C PRO A 172 -5.21 -27.99 15.37
N GLY A 173 -4.11 -28.66 15.70
CA GLY A 173 -2.92 -28.04 16.30
C GLY A 173 -2.17 -27.10 15.36
N LEU A 174 -2.46 -27.11 14.05
CA LEU A 174 -1.93 -26.14 13.09
C LEU A 174 -2.58 -24.77 13.20
N PHE A 175 -3.69 -24.65 13.93
CA PHE A 175 -4.44 -23.42 14.08
C PHE A 175 -4.23 -22.81 15.47
N ASP A 176 -3.92 -21.52 15.50
CA ASP A 176 -4.09 -20.68 16.68
C ASP A 176 -5.54 -20.18 16.71
N LEU A 177 -6.36 -20.81 17.56
CA LEU A 177 -7.77 -20.46 17.71
C LEU A 177 -7.97 -19.04 18.24
N THR A 178 -7.03 -18.50 19.00
CA THR A 178 -7.11 -17.12 19.48
C THR A 178 -6.82 -16.13 18.36
N ALA A 179 -5.83 -16.42 17.49
CA ALA A 179 -5.62 -15.68 16.25
C ALA A 179 -6.86 -15.71 15.36
N ALA A 180 -7.48 -16.90 15.19
CA ALA A 180 -8.70 -17.07 14.41
C ALA A 180 -9.87 -16.24 14.96
N ALA A 181 -10.05 -16.22 16.29
CA ALA A 181 -11.07 -15.41 16.94
C ALA A 181 -10.86 -13.91 16.71
N PHE A 182 -9.60 -13.44 16.82
CA PHE A 182 -9.25 -12.05 16.48
C PHE A 182 -9.53 -11.73 15.02
N GLY A 183 -9.11 -12.60 14.09
CA GLY A 183 -9.26 -12.38 12.65
C GLY A 183 -10.72 -12.41 12.20
N LEU A 184 -11.41 -13.53 12.42
CA LEU A 184 -12.81 -13.71 12.02
C LEU A 184 -13.75 -12.77 12.78
N GLY A 185 -13.49 -12.52 14.07
CA GLY A 185 -14.23 -11.55 14.87
C GLY A 185 -14.09 -10.13 14.32
N SER A 186 -12.86 -9.71 14.00
CA SER A 186 -12.61 -8.40 13.38
C SER A 186 -13.28 -8.26 12.01
N LEU A 187 -13.22 -9.31 11.17
CA LEU A 187 -13.89 -9.32 9.87
C LEU A 187 -15.41 -9.16 10.01
N ALA A 188 -16.03 -9.93 10.93
CA ALA A 188 -17.46 -9.84 11.18
C ALA A 188 -17.86 -8.43 11.67
N LEU A 189 -17.08 -7.84 12.57
CA LEU A 189 -17.29 -6.48 13.06
C LEU A 189 -17.12 -5.42 11.96
N LEU A 190 -16.13 -5.57 11.07
CA LEU A 190 -15.92 -4.68 9.92
C LEU A 190 -17.11 -4.72 8.96
N ILE A 191 -17.60 -5.92 8.63
CA ILE A 191 -18.77 -6.11 7.77
C ILE A 191 -20.02 -5.48 8.41
N LEU A 192 -20.22 -5.71 9.71
CA LEU A 192 -21.36 -5.16 10.45
C LEU A 192 -21.29 -3.63 10.53
N ALA A 193 -20.12 -3.08 10.84
CA ALA A 193 -19.90 -1.65 10.90
C ALA A 193 -20.13 -0.99 9.54
N ARG A 194 -19.66 -1.60 8.44
CA ARG A 194 -19.91 -1.11 7.09
C ARG A 194 -21.40 -1.12 6.73
N ARG A 195 -22.17 -2.08 7.24
CA ARG A 195 -23.62 -2.16 7.03
C ARG A 195 -24.40 -1.10 7.82
N TRP A 196 -23.98 -0.81 9.04
CA TRP A 196 -24.75 0.07 9.95
C TRP A 196 -24.26 1.52 9.98
N ARG A 197 -22.95 1.76 9.82
CA ARG A 197 -22.32 3.08 9.81
C ARG A 197 -21.21 3.14 8.75
N PRO A 198 -21.56 3.23 7.46
CA PRO A 198 -20.59 3.20 6.35
C PRO A 198 -19.55 4.33 6.38
N ASN A 199 -19.84 5.44 7.07
CA ASN A 199 -18.93 6.59 7.21
C ASN A 199 -18.06 6.54 8.49
N PHE A 200 -18.24 5.54 9.34
CA PHE A 200 -17.45 5.40 10.58
C PHE A 200 -16.09 4.76 10.27
N PRO A 201 -14.97 5.26 10.85
CA PRO A 201 -13.63 4.70 10.64
C PRO A 201 -13.43 3.36 11.39
N ALA A 202 -14.24 2.36 11.03
CA ALA A 202 -14.33 1.08 11.72
C ALA A 202 -13.00 0.33 11.79
N ALA A 203 -12.19 0.40 10.73
CA ALA A 203 -10.90 -0.29 10.63
C ALA A 203 -9.98 0.02 11.82
N ILE A 204 -9.75 1.30 12.15
CA ILE A 204 -8.87 1.64 13.28
C ILE A 204 -9.51 1.33 14.61
N VAL A 205 -10.80 1.60 14.76
CA VAL A 205 -11.47 1.36 16.03
C VAL A 205 -11.38 -0.13 16.37
N ILE A 206 -11.56 -1.00 15.38
CA ILE A 206 -11.41 -2.45 15.53
C ILE A 206 -9.95 -2.85 15.74
N VAL A 207 -8.99 -2.31 14.97
CA VAL A 207 -7.56 -2.56 15.17
C VAL A 207 -7.10 -2.16 16.57
N GLY A 208 -7.48 -0.98 17.03
CA GLY A 208 -7.14 -0.46 18.36
C GLY A 208 -7.81 -1.25 19.49
N ALA A 209 -9.11 -1.57 19.34
CA ALA A 209 -9.82 -2.40 20.31
C ALA A 209 -9.24 -3.82 20.39
N ALA A 210 -8.91 -4.42 19.25
CA ALA A 210 -8.27 -5.73 19.20
C ALA A 210 -6.86 -5.70 19.79
N GLY A 211 -6.07 -4.65 19.53
CA GLY A 211 -4.76 -4.46 20.15
C GLY A 211 -4.85 -4.31 21.67
N ALA A 212 -5.80 -3.52 22.17
CA ALA A 212 -6.04 -3.37 23.60
C ALA A 212 -6.50 -4.69 24.27
N LEU A 213 -7.39 -5.43 23.60
CA LEU A 213 -7.84 -6.74 24.08
C LEU A 213 -6.69 -7.76 24.05
N SER A 214 -5.89 -7.77 22.98
CA SER A 214 -4.71 -8.64 22.84
C SER A 214 -3.67 -8.37 23.93
N TRP A 215 -3.43 -7.10 24.25
CA TRP A 215 -2.60 -6.69 25.38
C TRP A 215 -3.15 -7.20 26.71
N ALA A 216 -4.44 -6.97 26.98
CA ALA A 216 -5.09 -7.39 28.22
C ALA A 216 -5.08 -8.91 28.43
N LEU A 217 -5.12 -9.69 27.33
CA LEU A 217 -5.04 -11.15 27.34
C LEU A 217 -3.61 -11.70 27.43
N GLY A 218 -2.57 -10.85 27.34
CA GLY A 218 -1.19 -11.30 27.26
C GLY A 218 -0.91 -12.16 26.02
N TYR A 219 -1.62 -11.92 24.90
CA TYR A 219 -1.56 -12.79 23.72
C TYR A 219 -0.15 -12.89 23.13
N ALA A 220 0.58 -11.77 23.10
CA ALA A 220 1.98 -11.75 22.66
C ALA A 220 2.88 -12.63 23.55
N ASP A 221 2.70 -12.55 24.87
CA ASP A 221 3.47 -13.32 25.85
C ASP A 221 3.17 -14.82 25.77
N ALA A 222 1.96 -15.18 25.33
CA ALA A 222 1.56 -16.56 25.04
C ALA A 222 2.10 -17.11 23.70
N GLY A 223 2.95 -16.37 22.98
CA GLY A 223 3.50 -16.76 21.68
C GLY A 223 2.57 -16.47 20.49
N GLY A 224 1.61 -15.57 20.69
CA GLY A 224 0.69 -15.09 19.66
C GLY A 224 1.36 -14.20 18.62
N ALA A 225 0.90 -14.29 17.37
CA ALA A 225 1.44 -13.50 16.26
C ALA A 225 0.88 -12.07 16.30
N VAL A 226 1.69 -11.13 16.80
CA VAL A 226 1.38 -9.69 16.81
C VAL A 226 2.33 -8.90 15.89
N VAL A 227 2.06 -7.61 15.69
CA VAL A 227 2.95 -6.71 14.93
C VAL A 227 4.33 -6.63 15.60
N GLY A 228 4.38 -6.58 16.92
CA GLY A 228 5.64 -6.53 17.68
C GLY A 228 6.35 -5.18 17.58
N ALA A 229 7.64 -5.17 17.91
CA ALA A 229 8.42 -3.95 18.00
C ALA A 229 8.67 -3.35 16.61
N LEU A 230 8.27 -2.09 16.45
CA LEU A 230 8.57 -1.28 15.26
C LEU A 230 9.59 -0.19 15.64
N PRO A 231 10.71 -0.04 14.91
CA PRO A 231 11.64 1.04 15.18
C PRO A 231 10.97 2.40 14.97
N SER A 232 11.23 3.33 15.89
CA SER A 232 10.81 4.72 15.78
C SER A 232 11.84 5.52 15.00
N GLY A 233 11.38 6.44 14.16
CA GLY A 233 12.25 7.37 13.44
C GLY A 233 11.84 7.56 11.99
N LEU A 234 12.40 8.59 11.35
CA LEU A 234 12.21 8.81 9.93
C LEU A 234 13.03 7.78 9.12
N PRO A 235 12.55 7.41 7.92
CA PRO A 235 13.37 6.61 7.02
C PRO A 235 14.66 7.37 6.69
N ALA A 236 15.81 6.71 6.92
CA ALA A 236 17.09 7.23 6.49
C ALA A 236 17.28 7.01 4.98
N PRO A 237 18.06 7.86 4.29
CA PRO A 237 18.51 7.55 2.94
C PRO A 237 19.17 6.17 2.90
N TYR A 238 18.73 5.36 1.95
CA TYR A 238 19.14 3.97 1.81
C TYR A 238 19.66 3.73 0.40
N TRP A 239 20.82 3.11 0.33
CA TRP A 239 21.36 2.58 -0.91
C TRP A 239 21.45 1.05 -0.76
N PRO A 240 20.78 0.26 -1.62
CA PRO A 240 20.75 -1.20 -1.49
C PRO A 240 22.08 -1.91 -1.77
N GLY A 241 23.16 -1.17 -2.07
CA GLY A 241 24.41 -1.74 -2.56
C GLY A 241 24.28 -2.27 -3.99
N MET A 242 25.41 -2.62 -4.61
CA MET A 242 25.36 -3.26 -5.93
C MET A 242 25.05 -4.75 -5.77
N LEU A 243 24.09 -5.24 -6.56
CA LEU A 243 23.86 -6.67 -6.70
C LEU A 243 24.90 -7.29 -7.65
N PRO A 244 25.28 -8.57 -7.44
CA PRO A 244 25.98 -9.31 -8.48
C PRO A 244 25.11 -9.42 -9.73
N TRP A 245 25.73 -9.68 -10.88
CA TRP A 245 25.01 -9.82 -12.15
C TRP A 245 23.88 -10.86 -12.08
N SER A 246 24.11 -11.97 -11.39
CA SER A 246 23.09 -12.99 -11.12
C SER A 246 21.85 -12.41 -10.44
N GLY A 247 22.05 -11.58 -9.40
CA GLY A 247 20.96 -10.88 -8.71
C GLY A 247 20.20 -9.94 -9.65
N PHE A 248 20.88 -9.13 -10.46
CA PHE A 248 20.21 -8.26 -11.43
C PHE A 248 19.40 -9.04 -12.48
N SER A 249 19.98 -10.11 -13.02
CA SER A 249 19.32 -10.95 -14.03
C SER A 249 18.05 -11.63 -13.48
N ALA A 250 18.08 -12.06 -12.22
CA ALA A 250 16.93 -12.64 -11.53
C ALA A 250 15.78 -11.62 -11.33
N LEU A 251 16.08 -10.33 -11.23
CA LEU A 251 15.07 -9.28 -11.01
C LEU A 251 14.41 -8.78 -12.30
N VAL A 252 14.90 -9.12 -13.50
CA VAL A 252 14.34 -8.61 -14.76
C VAL A 252 12.85 -8.91 -14.91
N MET A 253 12.45 -10.18 -14.79
CA MET A 253 11.04 -10.58 -14.89
C MET A 253 10.18 -10.02 -13.75
N PRO A 254 10.59 -10.13 -12.47
CA PRO A 254 9.89 -9.49 -11.35
C PRO A 254 9.64 -7.98 -11.56
N VAL A 255 10.65 -7.25 -12.04
CA VAL A 255 10.55 -5.80 -12.31
C VAL A 255 9.53 -5.52 -13.40
N LEU A 256 9.52 -6.29 -14.49
CA LEU A 256 8.55 -6.12 -15.57
C LEU A 256 7.11 -6.39 -15.08
N VAL A 257 6.92 -7.46 -14.31
CA VAL A 257 5.61 -7.83 -13.74
C VAL A 257 5.11 -6.76 -12.78
N VAL A 258 5.93 -6.33 -11.81
CA VAL A 258 5.57 -5.25 -10.87
C VAL A 258 5.28 -3.95 -11.61
N THR A 259 6.04 -3.62 -12.64
CA THR A 259 5.82 -2.42 -13.46
C THR A 259 4.48 -2.47 -14.18
N LEU A 260 4.16 -3.61 -14.83
CA LEU A 260 2.91 -3.82 -15.54
C LEU A 260 1.71 -3.81 -14.58
N VAL A 261 1.84 -4.46 -13.43
CA VAL A 261 0.76 -4.51 -12.43
C VAL A 261 0.50 -3.14 -11.84
N SER A 262 1.56 -2.41 -11.47
CA SER A 262 1.42 -1.05 -10.97
C SER A 262 0.81 -0.10 -12.02
N PHE A 263 1.15 -0.33 -13.28
CA PHE A 263 0.56 0.38 -14.41
C PHE A 263 -0.96 0.11 -14.51
N LEU A 264 -1.40 -1.14 -14.39
CA LEU A 264 -2.82 -1.51 -14.41
C LEU A 264 -3.59 -0.96 -13.19
N GLU A 265 -2.98 -1.00 -12.00
CA GLU A 265 -3.54 -0.42 -10.78
C GLU A 265 -3.76 1.09 -10.90
N THR A 266 -2.76 1.79 -11.44
CA THR A 266 -2.84 3.23 -11.72
C THR A 266 -3.90 3.51 -12.78
N ALA A 267 -3.93 2.75 -13.87
CA ALA A 267 -4.89 2.94 -14.96
C ALA A 267 -6.33 2.79 -14.49
N SER A 268 -6.63 1.73 -13.75
CA SER A 268 -8.00 1.49 -13.31
C SER A 268 -8.44 2.50 -12.24
N SER A 269 -7.53 3.01 -11.40
CA SER A 269 -7.87 4.06 -10.43
C SER A 269 -8.03 5.43 -11.10
N ALA A 270 -7.12 5.78 -12.01
CA ALA A 270 -7.12 7.06 -12.71
C ALA A 270 -8.31 7.22 -13.67
N LYS A 271 -8.72 6.13 -14.36
CA LYS A 271 -9.93 6.17 -15.22
C LYS A 271 -11.19 6.46 -14.41
N VAL A 272 -11.36 5.87 -13.23
CA VAL A 272 -12.50 6.14 -12.33
C VAL A 272 -12.48 7.60 -11.87
N GLU A 273 -11.29 8.10 -11.55
CA GLU A 273 -11.08 9.48 -11.12
C GLU A 273 -11.36 10.51 -12.23
N SER A 274 -10.84 10.26 -13.43
CA SER A 274 -11.09 11.07 -14.63
C SER A 274 -12.58 11.13 -14.97
N GLN A 275 -13.31 10.00 -14.88
CA GLN A 275 -14.76 9.96 -15.08
C GLN A 275 -15.54 10.75 -14.03
N ARG A 276 -15.08 10.78 -12.76
CA ARG A 276 -15.75 11.53 -11.68
C ARG A 276 -15.41 13.03 -11.67
N SER A 277 -14.18 13.41 -12.02
CA SER A 277 -13.75 14.81 -12.11
C SER A 277 -14.26 15.50 -13.37
N GLY A 278 -14.46 14.75 -14.46
CA GLY A 278 -14.65 15.31 -15.80
C GLY A 278 -13.35 15.85 -16.42
N GLU A 279 -12.20 15.66 -15.77
CA GLU A 279 -10.90 16.08 -16.28
C GLU A 279 -10.26 14.96 -17.11
N ARG A 280 -9.53 15.34 -18.15
CA ARG A 280 -8.77 14.40 -18.96
C ARG A 280 -7.58 13.88 -18.16
N TRP A 281 -7.45 12.56 -18.14
CA TRP A 281 -6.30 11.90 -17.53
C TRP A 281 -5.04 12.15 -18.37
N ASN A 282 -3.94 12.51 -17.72
CA ASN A 282 -2.62 12.60 -18.36
C ASN A 282 -1.78 11.39 -17.94
N GLU A 283 -1.83 10.36 -18.79
CA GLU A 283 -1.22 9.06 -18.57
C GLU A 283 0.29 9.15 -18.36
N ASN A 284 0.96 9.96 -19.16
CA ASN A 284 2.41 10.13 -19.11
C ASN A 284 2.87 10.79 -17.81
N GLN A 285 2.11 11.77 -17.33
CA GLN A 285 2.42 12.45 -16.08
C GLN A 285 2.22 11.54 -14.86
N ASP A 286 1.18 10.69 -14.90
CA ASP A 286 1.01 9.67 -13.85
C ASP A 286 2.13 8.64 -13.88
N LEU A 287 2.62 8.21 -15.05
CA LEU A 287 3.81 7.35 -15.13
C LEU A 287 5.06 8.00 -14.53
N ILE A 288 5.29 9.30 -14.78
CA ILE A 288 6.39 10.06 -14.17
C ILE A 288 6.24 10.07 -12.65
N GLY A 289 5.07 10.47 -12.13
CA GLY A 289 4.83 10.55 -10.69
C GLY A 289 4.93 9.20 -9.98
N GLN A 290 4.38 8.14 -10.56
CA GLN A 290 4.50 6.76 -10.03
C GLN A 290 5.93 6.24 -10.10
N GLY A 291 6.67 6.56 -11.17
CA GLY A 291 8.08 6.20 -11.32
C GLY A 291 8.95 6.86 -10.25
N LEU A 292 8.79 8.17 -10.06
CA LEU A 292 9.49 8.94 -9.02
C LEU A 292 9.13 8.44 -7.61
N ALA A 293 7.86 8.11 -7.37
CA ALA A 293 7.42 7.55 -6.09
C ALA A 293 8.15 6.24 -5.77
N LYS A 294 8.22 5.30 -6.71
CA LYS A 294 8.93 4.03 -6.53
C LYS A 294 10.44 4.22 -6.34
N ILE A 295 11.06 5.13 -7.11
CA ILE A 295 12.48 5.46 -6.94
C ILE A 295 12.72 5.97 -5.52
N SER A 296 11.90 6.93 -5.06
CA SER A 296 11.99 7.46 -3.69
C SER A 296 11.77 6.38 -2.63
N SER A 297 10.91 5.39 -2.89
CA SER A 297 10.67 4.25 -1.99
C SER A 297 11.91 3.37 -1.85
N GLY A 298 12.54 3.00 -2.97
CA GLY A 298 13.77 2.22 -2.98
C GLY A 298 14.94 2.94 -2.30
N LEU A 299 15.03 4.27 -2.48
CA LEU A 299 16.04 5.11 -1.81
C LEU A 299 15.76 5.37 -0.32
N CYS A 300 14.64 4.87 0.22
CA CYS A 300 14.28 4.94 1.65
C CYS A 300 14.26 3.56 2.31
N GLY A 301 14.79 2.52 1.64
CA GLY A 301 14.84 1.16 2.19
C GLY A 301 13.48 0.48 2.26
N SER A 302 12.54 0.95 1.42
CA SER A 302 11.22 0.37 1.29
C SER A 302 11.09 -0.36 -0.06
N PHE A 303 9.86 -0.71 -0.43
CA PHE A 303 9.53 -1.57 -1.56
C PHE A 303 8.61 -0.84 -2.55
N ALA A 304 8.36 -1.44 -3.72
CA ALA A 304 7.65 -0.76 -4.79
C ALA A 304 6.21 -0.40 -4.36
N THR A 305 5.83 0.86 -4.60
CA THR A 305 4.51 1.42 -4.30
C THR A 305 3.68 1.61 -5.56
N SER A 306 2.36 1.72 -5.41
CA SER A 306 1.43 1.93 -6.52
C SER A 306 0.17 2.67 -6.08
N ALA A 307 -0.67 3.05 -7.04
CA ALA A 307 -1.99 3.60 -6.76
C ALA A 307 -2.93 2.52 -6.22
N SER A 308 -3.54 2.73 -5.05
CA SER A 308 -4.49 1.78 -4.47
C SER A 308 -5.93 2.10 -4.88
N PHE A 309 -6.66 1.07 -5.32
CA PHE A 309 -8.09 1.15 -5.60
C PHE A 309 -8.90 1.59 -4.39
N SER A 310 -8.74 0.90 -3.25
CA SER A 310 -9.51 1.15 -2.04
C SER A 310 -9.25 2.54 -1.50
N ARG A 311 -7.99 2.97 -1.43
CA ARG A 311 -7.62 4.30 -0.92
C ARG A 311 -8.08 5.42 -1.85
N SER A 312 -7.90 5.26 -3.16
CA SER A 312 -8.38 6.26 -4.14
C SER A 312 -9.90 6.40 -4.05
N ALA A 313 -10.62 5.27 -3.96
CA ALA A 313 -12.07 5.30 -3.76
C ALA A 313 -12.47 6.01 -2.47
N ILE A 314 -11.82 5.71 -1.34
CA ILE A 314 -12.09 6.36 -0.05
C ILE A 314 -11.82 7.87 -0.13
N ASN A 315 -10.70 8.27 -0.74
CA ASN A 315 -10.35 9.69 -0.91
C ASN A 315 -11.45 10.43 -1.68
N LEU A 316 -11.98 9.80 -2.74
CA LEU A 316 -13.07 10.34 -3.54
C LEU A 316 -14.41 10.36 -2.81
N TYR A 317 -14.74 9.30 -2.09
CA TYR A 317 -15.98 9.24 -1.29
C TYR A 317 -15.97 10.21 -0.11
N ALA A 318 -14.80 10.45 0.48
CA ALA A 318 -14.62 11.45 1.53
C ALA A 318 -14.64 12.90 0.99
N GLY A 319 -14.72 13.08 -0.33
CA GLY A 319 -14.91 14.39 -0.96
C GLY A 319 -13.62 15.17 -1.20
N ALA A 320 -12.45 14.51 -1.26
CA ALA A 320 -11.21 15.17 -1.65
C ALA A 320 -11.35 15.85 -3.03
N LYS A 321 -10.73 17.01 -3.18
CA LYS A 321 -10.77 17.81 -4.42
C LYS A 321 -9.39 17.98 -5.04
N SER A 322 -8.31 17.71 -4.29
CA SER A 322 -6.94 17.99 -4.70
C SER A 322 -5.93 17.13 -3.92
N GLY A 323 -4.63 17.36 -4.15
CA GLY A 323 -3.57 16.67 -3.42
C GLY A 323 -3.41 17.08 -1.95
N TRP A 324 -4.12 18.12 -1.49
CA TRP A 324 -4.08 18.56 -0.09
C TRP A 324 -4.54 17.46 0.87
N ALA A 325 -5.55 16.65 0.53
CA ALA A 325 -5.96 15.50 1.33
C ALA A 325 -4.82 14.51 1.55
N THR A 326 -4.03 14.22 0.51
CA THR A 326 -2.89 13.31 0.62
C THR A 326 -1.82 13.88 1.56
N LEU A 327 -1.59 15.20 1.56
CA LEU A 327 -0.67 15.83 2.52
C LEU A 327 -1.13 15.69 3.97
N PHE A 328 -2.44 15.84 4.23
CA PHE A 328 -3.00 15.57 5.55
C PHE A 328 -2.88 14.10 5.94
N ALA A 329 -3.09 13.18 4.99
CA ALA A 329 -2.89 11.75 5.22
C ALA A 329 -1.44 11.44 5.60
N ILE A 330 -0.46 11.99 4.86
CA ILE A 330 0.98 11.84 5.13
C ILE A 330 1.34 12.44 6.49
N ALA A 331 0.81 13.61 6.84
CA ALA A 331 1.04 14.23 8.14
C ALA A 331 0.54 13.34 9.29
N LEU A 332 -0.61 12.68 9.12
CA LEU A 332 -1.11 11.73 10.10
C LEU A 332 -0.22 10.48 10.20
N VAL A 333 0.20 9.91 9.06
CA VAL A 333 1.13 8.77 9.06
C VAL A 333 2.44 9.14 9.74
N LEU A 334 2.93 10.37 9.53
CA LEU A 334 4.13 10.90 10.18
C LEU A 334 3.94 11.02 11.70
N VAL A 335 2.80 11.53 12.16
CA VAL A 335 2.45 11.58 13.58
C VAL A 335 2.46 10.17 14.18
N VAL A 336 1.86 9.20 13.49
CA VAL A 336 1.84 7.82 13.96
C VAL A 336 3.24 7.22 14.00
N LEU A 337 4.06 7.45 12.98
CA LEU A 337 5.44 6.96 12.91
C LEU A 337 6.30 7.47 14.07
N LEU A 338 6.14 8.75 14.44
CA LEU A 338 6.98 9.39 15.46
C LEU A 338 6.50 9.11 16.89
N TRP A 339 5.20 8.95 17.11
CA TRP A 339 4.64 8.91 18.47
C TRP A 339 3.71 7.73 18.79
N LEU A 340 3.06 7.12 17.79
CA LEU A 340 2.05 6.07 18.02
C LEU A 340 2.46 4.67 17.52
N THR A 341 3.67 4.47 17.00
CA THR A 341 4.15 3.12 16.64
C THR A 341 4.13 2.12 17.82
N PRO A 342 4.40 2.50 19.09
CA PRO A 342 4.30 1.55 20.20
C PRO A 342 2.87 1.04 20.42
N ALA A 343 1.85 1.83 20.05
CA ALA A 343 0.46 1.41 20.16
C ALA A 343 0.09 0.27 19.20
N LEU A 344 0.91 0.03 18.17
CA LEU A 344 0.70 -1.06 17.22
C LEU A 344 1.25 -2.39 17.72
N TYR A 345 2.12 -2.41 18.74
CA TYR A 345 2.86 -3.61 19.18
C TYR A 345 1.95 -4.81 19.40
N HIS A 346 0.85 -4.62 20.15
CA HIS A 346 -0.07 -5.68 20.55
C HIS A 346 -1.14 -6.00 19.50
N VAL A 347 -1.13 -5.36 18.33
CA VAL A 347 -2.13 -5.66 17.30
C VAL A 347 -1.87 -7.07 16.73
N PRO A 348 -2.84 -8.01 16.80
CA PRO A 348 -2.68 -9.32 16.19
C PRO A 348 -2.58 -9.22 14.66
N GLN A 349 -1.69 -10.02 14.06
CA GLN A 349 -1.55 -10.05 12.59
C GLN A 349 -2.82 -10.54 11.89
N SER A 350 -3.61 -11.40 12.54
CA SER A 350 -4.92 -11.85 12.04
C SER A 350 -5.94 -10.71 11.90
N VAL A 351 -5.86 -9.67 12.74
CA VAL A 351 -6.69 -8.46 12.61
C VAL A 351 -6.28 -7.62 11.42
N LEU A 352 -4.97 -7.52 11.15
CA LEU A 352 -4.49 -6.87 9.92
C LEU A 352 -4.98 -7.62 8.68
N ALA A 353 -4.94 -8.95 8.70
CA ALA A 353 -5.47 -9.78 7.61
C ALA A 353 -6.98 -9.59 7.39
N ALA A 354 -7.74 -9.30 8.44
CA ALA A 354 -9.18 -8.97 8.33
C ALA A 354 -9.45 -7.59 7.70
N VAL A 355 -8.49 -6.65 7.81
CA VAL A 355 -8.59 -5.30 7.22
C VAL A 355 -8.26 -5.31 5.73
N VAL A 356 -7.39 -6.23 5.30
CA VAL A 356 -6.99 -6.43 3.89
C VAL A 356 -8.12 -7.07 3.10
#